data_AF-A0A0D6L6H1-F1
#
_entry.id   AF-A0A0D6L6H1-F1
#
_cell.length_a   1.000
_cell.length_b   1.000
_cell.length_c   1.000
_cell.angle_alpha   90.00
_cell.angle_beta   90.00
_cell.angle_gamma   90.00
#
_symmetry.space_group_name_H-M   'P 1'
#
loop_
_entity.id
_entity.type
_entity.pdbx_description
1 polymer ?
#
loop_
_entity_poly.entity_id
_entity_poly.type
_entity_poly.pdbx_seq_one_letter_code
_entity_poly.pdbx_strand_id
1 'polypeptide(L)'
;MASEMISVNRSLPDYRSEASPLDLLEEIILIDDLSNRDYLKEPLDAYIKRFPVPTRIVHLKDRSGLIRARLTGSAMAKGQILLFLDAHVEVKF
;
A
#
# COMPACT_ATOMS: atom_id res chain seq x y z
N MET A 1 -11.14 12.93 7.98
CA MET A 1 -11.74 12.63 6.66
C MET A 1 -10.72 12.84 5.53
N ALA A 2 -10.20 14.05 5.29
CA ALA A 2 -9.09 14.24 4.34
C ALA A 2 -7.74 13.68 4.85
N SER A 3 -7.50 13.68 6.17
CA SER A 3 -6.22 13.30 6.78
C SER A 3 -5.80 11.84 6.57
N GLU A 4 -6.73 10.90 6.38
CA GLU A 4 -6.39 9.48 6.21
C GLU A 4 -6.23 9.07 4.75
N MET A 5 -6.97 9.69 3.83
CA MET A 5 -6.60 9.68 2.40
C MET A 5 -5.25 10.35 2.17
N ILE A 6 -4.92 11.40 2.96
CA ILE A 6 -3.59 11.98 3.02
C ILE A 6 -2.59 11.00 3.64
N SER A 7 -2.95 10.25 4.69
CA SER A 7 -2.07 9.24 5.32
C SER A 7 -1.68 8.12 4.36
N VAL A 8 -2.62 7.57 3.59
CA VAL A 8 -2.31 6.58 2.53
C VAL A 8 -1.43 7.21 1.44
N ASN A 9 -1.70 8.47 1.05
CA ASN A 9 -0.85 9.22 0.12
C ASN A 9 0.56 9.53 0.65
N ARG A 10 0.77 9.56 1.97
CA ARG A 10 2.06 9.85 2.62
C ARG A 10 2.86 8.61 2.99
N SER A 11 2.20 7.46 3.18
CA SER A 11 2.84 6.17 3.54
C SER A 11 3.52 5.43 2.40
N LEU A 12 3.18 5.79 1.18
CA LEU A 12 3.99 5.42 0.03
C LEU A 12 5.19 6.36 -0.01
N PRO A 13 6.35 5.92 -0.54
CA PRO A 13 7.37 6.88 -0.97
C PRO A 13 6.64 7.97 -1.74
N ASP A 14 6.98 9.25 -1.53
CA ASP A 14 6.34 10.33 -2.27
C ASP A 14 6.67 10.14 -3.76
N TYR A 15 5.86 9.32 -4.44
CA TYR A 15 6.07 8.90 -5.82
C TYR A 15 5.89 10.09 -6.77
N ARG A 16 5.43 11.23 -6.23
CA ARG A 16 5.32 12.51 -6.90
C ARG A 16 6.60 13.34 -6.78
N SER A 17 7.49 13.01 -5.85
CA SER A 17 8.82 13.62 -5.77
C SER A 17 9.70 13.03 -6.86
N GLU A 18 10.33 13.89 -7.66
CA GLU A 18 11.32 13.52 -8.68
C GLU A 18 12.53 12.76 -8.09
N ALA A 19 12.70 12.79 -6.76
CA ALA A 19 13.76 12.09 -6.05
C ALA A 19 13.42 10.62 -5.70
N SER A 20 12.16 10.19 -5.83
CA SER A 20 11.78 8.81 -5.56
C SER A 20 12.33 7.89 -6.65
N PRO A 21 13.16 6.89 -6.32
CA PRO A 21 13.75 6.00 -7.31
C PRO A 21 12.74 4.96 -7.77
N LEU A 22 11.76 5.38 -8.57
CA LEU A 22 10.64 4.53 -9.02
C LEU A 22 11.14 3.28 -9.77
N ASP A 23 12.28 3.36 -10.44
CA ASP A 23 12.92 2.25 -11.14
C ASP A 23 13.38 1.10 -10.21
N LEU A 24 13.49 1.36 -8.90
CA LEU A 24 13.81 0.34 -7.90
C LEU A 24 12.55 -0.35 -7.35
N LEU A 25 11.35 0.17 -7.63
CA LEU A 25 10.10 -0.36 -7.13
C LEU A 25 9.45 -1.30 -8.15
N GLU A 26 9.58 -2.59 -7.90
CA GLU A 26 8.91 -3.63 -8.71
C GLU A 26 7.38 -3.55 -8.59
N GLU A 27 6.88 -3.46 -7.35
CA GLU A 27 5.45 -3.38 -7.06
C GLU A 27 5.16 -2.90 -5.63
N ILE A 28 3.92 -2.46 -5.42
CA ILE A 28 3.34 -2.15 -4.11
C ILE A 28 2.14 -3.05 -3.87
N ILE A 29 2.14 -3.76 -2.74
CA ILE A 29 1.03 -4.62 -2.31
C ILE A 29 0.46 -4.04 -1.02
N LEU A 30 -0.77 -3.53 -1.10
CA LEU A 30 -1.54 -3.08 0.06
C LEU A 30 -2.41 -4.23 0.56
N ILE A 31 -2.34 -4.56 1.84
CA ILE A 31 -3.18 -5.58 2.46
C ILE A 31 -4.25 -4.89 3.31
N ASP A 32 -5.51 -5.04 2.92
CA ASP A 32 -6.65 -4.61 3.72
C ASP A 32 -7.12 -5.77 4.60
N ASP A 33 -6.78 -5.70 5.89
CA ASP A 33 -7.17 -6.68 6.92
C ASP A 33 -8.57 -6.41 7.49
N LEU A 34 -9.59 -6.53 6.63
CA LEU A 34 -11.00 -6.34 6.94
C LEU A 34 -11.32 -4.96 7.52
N SER A 35 -10.89 -3.89 6.83
CA SER A 35 -11.28 -2.53 7.18
C SER A 35 -12.78 -2.32 7.00
N ASN A 36 -13.37 -1.47 7.85
CA ASN A 36 -14.80 -1.16 7.88
C ASN A 36 -15.16 0.20 7.27
N ARG A 37 -14.20 0.88 6.64
CA ARG A 37 -14.37 2.23 6.14
C ARG A 37 -14.58 2.20 4.63
N ASP A 38 -15.67 2.77 4.17
CA ASP A 38 -16.10 2.68 2.76
C ASP A 38 -15.05 3.20 1.77
N TYR A 39 -14.33 4.26 2.15
CA TYR A 39 -13.28 4.82 1.30
C TYR A 39 -12.05 3.92 1.13
N LEU A 40 -11.88 2.88 1.94
CA LEU A 40 -10.80 1.89 1.82
C LEU A 40 -11.17 0.71 0.91
N LYS A 41 -12.34 0.76 0.26
CA LYS A 41 -12.83 -0.28 -0.67
C LYS A 41 -12.70 0.23 -2.11
N GLU A 42 -13.78 0.18 -2.88
CA GLU A 42 -13.82 0.61 -4.29
C GLU A 42 -13.20 2.01 -4.53
N PRO A 43 -13.38 3.02 -3.65
CA PRO A 43 -12.75 4.32 -3.86
C PRO A 43 -11.21 4.26 -3.85
N LEU A 44 -10.63 3.45 -2.95
CA LEU A 44 -9.18 3.26 -2.89
C LEU A 44 -8.69 2.41 -4.07
N ASP A 45 -9.44 1.37 -4.45
CA ASP A 45 -9.15 0.56 -5.64
C ASP A 45 -9.10 1.39 -6.91
N ALA A 46 -10.01 2.35 -7.06
CA ALA A 46 -10.01 3.28 -8.17
C ALA A 46 -8.84 4.28 -8.10
N TYR A 47 -8.48 4.69 -6.89
CA TYR A 47 -7.42 5.68 -6.66
C TYR A 47 -6.03 5.15 -7.02
N ILE A 48 -5.69 3.94 -6.57
CA ILE A 48 -4.35 3.36 -6.75
C ILE A 48 -3.99 3.08 -8.21
N LYS A 49 -4.98 2.96 -9.10
CA LYS A 49 -4.76 2.78 -10.55
C LYS A 49 -4.02 3.94 -11.22
N ARG A 50 -3.94 5.09 -10.54
CA ARG A 50 -3.24 6.30 -11.01
C ARG A 50 -1.77 6.32 -10.63
N PHE A 51 -1.29 5.35 -9.85
CA PHE A 51 0.10 5.33 -9.41
C PHE A 51 1.03 4.94 -10.56
N PRO A 52 2.24 5.53 -10.62
CA PRO A 52 3.20 5.23 -11.68
C PRO A 52 3.86 3.84 -11.50
N VAL A 53 3.69 3.22 -10.33
CA VAL A 53 4.24 1.90 -9.98
C VAL A 53 3.10 0.87 -9.94
N PRO A 54 3.32 -0.37 -10.42
CA PRO A 54 2.35 -1.45 -10.28
C PRO A 54 1.88 -1.61 -8.84
N THR A 55 0.61 -1.27 -8.58
CA THR A 55 0.04 -1.28 -7.23
C THR A 55 -1.23 -2.13 -7.21
N ARG A 56 -1.38 -2.96 -6.19
CA ARG A 56 -2.59 -3.76 -5.97
C ARG A 56 -3.00 -3.78 -4.51
N ILE A 57 -4.31 -3.93 -4.29
CA ILE A 57 -4.90 -4.11 -2.96
C ILE A 57 -5.43 -5.53 -2.84
N VAL A 58 -5.20 -6.15 -1.69
CA VAL A 58 -5.73 -7.46 -1.34
C VAL A 58 -6.66 -7.28 -0.15
N HIS A 59 -7.96 -7.41 -0.38
CA HIS A 59 -8.98 -7.40 0.67
C HIS A 59 -9.12 -8.79 1.28
N LEU A 60 -8.71 -8.94 2.54
CA LEU A 60 -8.89 -10.17 3.29
C LEU A 60 -10.35 -10.32 3.71
N LYS A 61 -10.85 -11.56 3.65
CA LYS A 61 -12.24 -11.89 4.03
C LYS A 61 -12.45 -11.86 5.55
N ASP A 62 -11.39 -12.06 6.32
CA ASP A 62 -11.41 -12.17 7.77
C ASP A 62 -10.28 -11.34 8.40
N ARG A 63 -10.53 -10.77 9.58
CA ARG A 63 -9.53 -10.03 10.37
C ARG A 63 -8.47 -11.01 10.90
N SER A 64 -7.29 -10.95 10.31
CA SER A 64 -6.20 -11.90 10.50
C SER A 64 -5.06 -11.37 11.38
N GLY A 65 -4.94 -10.05 11.51
CA GLY A 65 -3.89 -9.37 12.27
C GLY A 65 -2.60 -9.16 11.48
N LEU A 66 -1.75 -8.25 11.98
CA LEU A 66 -0.55 -7.72 11.29
C LEU A 66 0.37 -8.80 10.73
N ILE A 67 0.68 -9.84 11.52
CA ILE A 67 1.62 -10.90 11.12
C ILE A 67 1.08 -11.66 9.89
N ARG A 68 -0.17 -12.10 9.93
CA ARG A 68 -0.79 -12.87 8.83
C ARG A 68 -1.02 -12.01 7.60
N ALA A 69 -1.37 -10.74 7.78
CA ALA A 69 -1.47 -9.78 6.70
C ALA A 69 -0.12 -9.63 5.96
N ARG A 70 0.97 -9.46 6.72
CA ARG A 70 2.33 -9.38 6.16
C ARG A 70 2.72 -10.66 5.42
N LEU A 71 2.50 -11.84 6.00
CA LEU A 71 2.79 -13.13 5.37
C LEU A 71 1.99 -13.34 4.07
N THR A 72 0.72 -12.93 4.05
CA THR A 72 -0.11 -12.98 2.83
C THR A 72 0.50 -12.12 1.72
N GLY A 73 0.89 -10.89 2.04
CA GLY A 73 1.57 -10.02 1.09
C GLY A 73 2.90 -10.60 0.59
N SER A 74 3.71 -11.17 1.50
CA SER A 74 5.00 -11.79 1.14
C SER A 74 4.83 -12.96 0.17
N ALA A 75 3.83 -13.81 0.37
CA ALA A 75 3.58 -14.97 -0.50
C ALA A 75 3.15 -14.57 -1.93
N MET A 76 2.67 -13.33 -2.12
CA MET A 76 2.20 -12.79 -3.40
C MET A 76 3.21 -11.86 -4.09
N ALA A 77 4.32 -11.55 -3.41
CA ALA A 77 5.33 -10.62 -3.90
C ALA A 77 6.23 -11.29 -4.94
N LYS A 78 6.61 -10.53 -5.97
CA LYS A 78 7.52 -10.93 -7.04
C LYS A 78 8.95 -10.41 -6.83
N GLY A 79 9.09 -9.33 -6.06
CA GLY A 79 10.38 -8.71 -5.77
C GLY A 79 11.33 -9.63 -4.99
N GLN A 80 12.62 -9.50 -5.25
CA GLN A 80 13.67 -10.27 -4.55
C GLN A 80 13.85 -9.81 -3.09
N ILE A 81 13.53 -8.56 -2.80
CA ILE A 81 13.63 -7.94 -1.48
C ILE A 81 12.24 -7.48 -1.06
N LEU A 82 11.85 -7.78 0.18
CA LEU A 82 10.59 -7.35 0.76
C LEU A 82 10.82 -6.19 1.74
N LEU A 83 10.14 -5.07 1.50
CA LEU A 83 10.08 -3.94 2.41
C LEU A 83 8.68 -3.87 3.01
N PHE A 84 8.59 -3.89 4.35
CA PHE A 84 7.33 -3.70 5.07
C PHE A 84 7.23 -2.29 5.60
N LEU A 85 6.13 -1.61 5.28
CA LEU A 85 5.80 -0.29 5.80
C LEU A 85 4.42 -0.34 6.45
N ASP A 86 4.25 0.43 7.53
CA ASP A 86 2.92 0.62 8.11
C ASP A 86 2.19 1.75 7.34
N ALA A 87 0.85 1.68 7.28
CA ALA A 87 0.00 2.58 6.48
C ALA A 87 -0.01 4.07 6.91
N HIS A 88 0.80 4.42 7.91
CA HIS A 88 0.88 5.76 8.51
C HIS A 88 2.33 6.25 8.62
N VAL A 89 3.25 5.61 7.89
CA VAL A 89 4.63 6.06 7.76
C VAL A 89 4.70 7.20 6.74
N GLU A 90 5.80 7.92 6.68
CA GLU A 90 6.20 8.75 5.55
C GLU A 90 7.71 8.56 5.37
N VAL A 91 8.15 8.19 4.17
CA VAL A 91 9.56 7.97 3.89
C VAL A 91 10.13 9.24 3.28
N LYS A 92 11.18 9.78 3.91
CA LYS A 92 11.93 10.93 3.39
C LYS A 92 13.16 10.44 2.63
N PHE A 93 13.45 11.11 1.52
CA PHE A 93 14.70 11.01 0.79
C PHE A 93 15.56 12.24 1.09
#